data_AF-A0A351VBW2-F1
#
_entry.id   AF-A0A351VBW2-F1
#
_cell.length_a   1.000
_cell.length_b   1.000
_cell.length_c   1.000
_cell.angle_alpha   90.00
_cell.angle_beta   90.00
_cell.angle_gamma   90.00
#
_symmetry.space_group_name_H-M   'P 1'
#
loop_
_entity.id
_entity.type
_entity.pdbx_description
1 polymer ?
#
loop_
_entity_poly.entity_id
_entity_poly.type
_entity_poly.pdbx_seq_one_letter_code
_entity_poly.pdbx_strand_id
1 'polypeptide(L)'
;METIKRDLYLNRLIERRENGLIKVITGIRRCGKSYLLFKLYYQYLLDSGVEESRIIRIPLDDDDYGELHDSKRLSSYIKERVTDNDTWYIFLDEVQMCKGFESVLNGLNRRENLDIYVTRSNSKFLSTDVITEFRGRGDEVRGYPLCFSEYVSAYHGDKYDAWMDYFTSSHLYYQYKYHLIM
;
A
#
# COMPACT_ATOMS: atom_id res chain seq x y z
N MET A 1 14.04 14.63 8.04
CA MET A 1 13.29 13.40 8.36
C MET A 1 14.01 12.25 7.71
N GLU A 2 14.50 11.27 8.48
CA GLU A 2 15.04 10.06 7.88
C GLU A 2 13.92 9.11 7.45
N THR A 3 13.99 8.65 6.21
CA THR A 3 13.07 7.66 5.64
C THR A 3 13.44 6.29 6.20
N ILE A 4 12.55 5.68 6.97
CA ILE A 4 12.72 4.29 7.40
C ILE A 4 12.73 3.40 6.16
N LYS A 5 13.82 2.67 5.97
CA LYS A 5 13.99 1.72 4.88
C LYS A 5 13.17 0.46 5.17
N ARG A 6 12.31 0.09 4.24
CA ARG A 6 11.48 -1.13 4.31
C ARG A 6 11.79 -2.07 3.16
N ASP A 7 13.09 -2.23 2.89
CA ASP A 7 13.63 -2.84 1.67
C ASP A 7 13.06 -4.23 1.40
N LEU A 8 12.86 -5.06 2.43
CA LEU A 8 12.23 -6.37 2.28
C LEU A 8 10.85 -6.28 1.63
N TYR A 9 10.00 -5.39 2.11
CA TYR A 9 8.63 -5.25 1.60
C TYR A 9 8.60 -4.48 0.28
N LEU A 10 9.48 -3.50 0.12
CA LEU A 10 9.64 -2.75 -1.11
C LEU A 10 10.07 -3.69 -2.25
N ASN A 11 11.09 -4.52 -2.04
CA ASN A 11 11.56 -5.49 -3.02
C ASN A 11 10.47 -6.49 -3.40
N ARG A 12 9.62 -6.90 -2.44
CA ARG A 12 8.47 -7.77 -2.75
C ARG A 12 7.47 -7.11 -3.70
N LEU A 13 7.25 -5.79 -3.60
CA LEU A 13 6.40 -5.05 -4.55
C LEU A 13 7.09 -4.94 -5.91
N ILE A 14 8.40 -4.68 -5.93
CA ILE A 14 9.20 -4.59 -7.16
C ILE A 14 9.17 -5.91 -7.94
N GLU A 15 9.40 -7.05 -7.27
CA GLU A 15 9.37 -8.39 -7.89
C GLU A 15 8.01 -8.76 -8.49
N ARG A 16 6.93 -8.13 -8.02
CA ARG A 16 5.54 -8.41 -8.45
C ARG A 16 4.98 -7.34 -9.38
N ARG A 17 5.79 -6.36 -9.74
CA ARG A 17 5.42 -5.28 -10.66
C ARG A 17 4.96 -5.88 -11.98
N GLU A 18 3.85 -5.37 -12.52
CA GLU A 18 3.33 -5.69 -13.85
C GLU A 18 3.11 -7.20 -14.13
N ASN A 19 2.94 -8.01 -13.09
CA ASN A 19 2.72 -9.46 -13.22
C ASN A 19 1.25 -9.85 -13.56
N GLY A 20 0.39 -8.87 -13.87
CA GLY A 20 -1.03 -9.06 -14.18
C GLY A 20 -1.93 -9.43 -12.99
N LEU A 21 -1.36 -9.54 -11.78
CA LEU A 21 -2.09 -9.80 -10.55
C LEU A 21 -2.27 -8.52 -9.74
N ILE A 22 -3.35 -8.44 -8.99
CA ILE A 22 -3.61 -7.36 -8.03
C ILE A 22 -2.68 -7.56 -6.84
N LYS A 23 -1.83 -6.58 -6.54
CA LYS A 23 -0.95 -6.63 -5.36
C LYS A 23 -1.74 -6.23 -4.13
N VAL A 24 -1.98 -7.19 -3.24
CA VAL A 24 -2.75 -6.96 -2.03
C VAL A 24 -1.80 -6.87 -0.83
N ILE A 25 -1.60 -5.66 -0.32
CA ILE A 25 -0.79 -5.40 0.86
C ILE A 25 -1.66 -5.57 2.11
N THR A 26 -1.41 -6.65 2.85
CA THR A 26 -2.14 -6.97 4.08
C THR A 26 -1.26 -6.74 5.30
N GLY A 27 -1.87 -6.50 6.46
CA GLY A 27 -1.14 -6.34 7.71
C GLY A 27 -1.95 -5.65 8.78
N ILE A 28 -1.50 -5.78 10.03
CA ILE A 28 -2.19 -5.19 11.18
C ILE A 28 -2.29 -3.66 11.07
N ARG A 29 -3.21 -3.05 11.82
CA ARG A 29 -3.35 -1.60 11.84
C ARG A 29 -2.02 -0.96 12.27
N ARG A 30 -1.62 0.09 11.55
CA ARG A 30 -0.38 0.85 11.77
C ARG A 30 0.94 0.09 11.58
N CYS A 31 0.95 -0.98 10.77
CA CYS A 31 2.22 -1.58 10.34
C CYS A 31 2.91 -0.81 9.19
N GLY A 32 2.42 0.37 8.79
CA GLY A 32 3.06 1.21 7.75
C GLY A 32 2.83 0.75 6.31
N LYS A 33 1.62 0.28 5.97
CA LYS A 33 1.24 -0.15 4.61
C LYS A 33 1.11 1.03 3.65
N SER A 34 0.34 2.05 4.05
CA SER A 34 0.15 3.29 3.29
C SER A 34 1.49 3.95 3.04
N TYR A 35 2.34 4.07 4.05
CA TYR A 35 3.72 4.53 3.90
C TYR A 35 4.55 3.70 2.91
N LEU A 36 4.49 2.37 2.98
CA LEU A 36 5.19 1.49 2.04
C LEU A 36 4.73 1.75 0.59
N LEU A 37 3.41 1.83 0.36
CA LEU A 37 2.85 1.94 -0.99
C LEU A 37 2.91 3.39 -1.53
N PHE A 38 2.32 4.33 -0.81
CA PHE A 38 2.12 5.72 -1.26
C PHE A 38 3.37 6.60 -1.13
N LYS A 39 4.38 6.16 -0.36
CA LYS A 39 5.65 6.89 -0.23
C LYS A 39 6.83 6.12 -0.81
N LEU A 40 7.16 4.94 -0.27
CA LEU A 40 8.39 4.23 -0.68
C LEU A 40 8.28 3.66 -2.09
N TYR A 41 7.22 2.92 -2.38
CA TYR A 41 7.01 2.34 -3.70
C TYR A 41 6.68 3.40 -4.75
N TYR A 42 5.90 4.41 -4.37
CA TYR A 42 5.70 5.61 -5.18
C TYR A 42 7.02 6.26 -5.63
N GLN A 43 7.91 6.55 -4.67
CA GLN A 43 9.21 7.15 -4.97
C GLN A 43 10.05 6.24 -5.88
N TYR A 44 10.05 4.92 -5.61
CA TYR A 44 10.73 3.96 -6.46
C TYR A 44 10.22 4.00 -7.92
N LEU A 45 8.90 4.12 -8.14
CA LEU A 45 8.35 4.21 -9.49
C LEU A 45 8.85 5.46 -10.21
N LEU A 46 8.82 6.62 -9.55
CA LEU A 46 9.34 7.87 -10.10
C LEU A 46 10.84 7.75 -10.45
N ASP A 47 11.64 7.21 -9.52
CA ASP A 47 13.07 7.01 -9.71
C ASP A 47 13.37 6.00 -10.84
N SER A 48 12.43 5.08 -11.11
CA SER A 48 12.50 4.13 -12.23
C SER A 48 12.04 4.71 -13.58
N GLY A 49 11.65 6.00 -13.62
CA GLY A 49 11.24 6.71 -14.82
C GLY A 49 9.74 6.67 -15.13
N VAL A 50 8.89 6.26 -14.19
CA VAL A 50 7.44 6.36 -14.34
C VAL A 50 7.01 7.81 -14.14
N GLU A 51 6.21 8.32 -15.07
CA GLU A 51 5.64 9.67 -14.93
C GLU A 51 4.63 9.73 -13.78
N GLU A 52 4.69 10.79 -12.97
CA GLU A 52 3.74 11.02 -11.87
C GLU A 52 2.27 11.01 -12.34
N SER A 53 2.02 11.54 -13.53
CA SER A 53 0.70 11.56 -14.18
C SER A 53 0.08 10.16 -14.35
N ARG A 54 0.92 9.11 -14.39
CA ARG A 54 0.51 7.72 -14.61
C ARG A 54 0.30 6.93 -13.31
N ILE A 55 0.44 7.58 -12.16
CA ILE A 55 0.24 6.97 -10.85
C ILE A 55 -1.00 7.59 -10.21
N ILE A 56 -2.10 6.83 -10.19
CA ILE A 56 -3.35 7.23 -9.54
C ILE A 56 -3.30 6.74 -8.09
N ARG A 57 -3.30 7.67 -7.14
CA ARG A 57 -3.26 7.40 -5.69
C ARG A 57 -4.59 7.82 -5.07
N ILE A 58 -5.24 6.90 -4.36
CA ILE A 58 -6.55 7.12 -3.74
C ILE A 58 -6.53 6.57 -2.30
N PRO A 59 -6.33 7.42 -1.28
CA PRO A 59 -6.54 7.06 0.11
C PRO A 59 -8.05 7.05 0.42
N LEU A 60 -8.70 5.88 0.46
CA LEU A 60 -10.16 5.83 0.64
C LEU A 60 -10.63 6.13 2.07
N ASP A 61 -9.73 6.17 3.05
CA ASP A 61 -10.06 6.56 4.42
C ASP A 61 -9.99 8.08 4.65
N ASP A 62 -9.45 8.83 3.70
CA ASP A 62 -9.49 10.29 3.65
C ASP A 62 -10.90 10.79 3.27
N ASP A 63 -11.37 11.83 3.96
CA ASP A 63 -12.72 12.36 3.83
C ASP A 63 -13.00 12.99 2.46
N ASP A 64 -11.97 13.52 1.80
CA ASP A 64 -12.09 14.06 0.43
C ASP A 64 -12.49 12.98 -0.59
N TYR A 65 -12.29 11.70 -0.25
CA TYR A 65 -12.59 10.56 -1.11
C TYR A 65 -13.86 9.80 -0.71
N GLY A 66 -14.67 10.33 0.22
CA GLY A 66 -15.90 9.68 0.69
C GLY A 66 -16.87 9.30 -0.43
N GLU A 67 -16.94 10.09 -1.50
CA GLU A 67 -17.78 9.77 -2.68
C GLU A 67 -17.32 8.52 -3.43
N LEU A 68 -16.03 8.17 -3.34
CA LEU A 68 -15.45 6.99 -3.97
C LEU A 68 -15.66 5.71 -3.14
N HIS A 69 -16.38 5.78 -2.01
CA HIS A 69 -16.86 4.59 -1.31
C HIS A 69 -17.94 3.84 -2.10
N ASP A 70 -18.53 4.50 -3.10
CA ASP A 70 -19.37 3.88 -4.11
C ASP A 70 -18.51 3.26 -5.24
N SER A 71 -18.67 1.95 -5.44
CA SER A 71 -17.88 1.19 -6.43
C SER A 71 -18.02 1.68 -7.87
N LYS A 72 -19.19 2.20 -8.27
CA LYS A 72 -19.38 2.72 -9.64
C LYS A 72 -18.65 4.05 -9.80
N ARG A 73 -18.71 4.93 -8.79
CA ARG A 73 -17.96 6.19 -8.77
C ARG A 73 -16.46 5.94 -8.79
N LEU A 74 -15.94 5.06 -7.94
CA LEU A 74 -14.52 4.68 -7.93
C LEU A 74 -14.06 4.14 -9.29
N SER A 75 -14.83 3.21 -9.87
CA SER A 75 -14.49 2.64 -11.18
C SER A 75 -14.45 3.69 -12.29
N SER A 76 -15.41 4.61 -12.30
CA SER A 76 -15.48 5.68 -13.31
C SER A 76 -14.34 6.69 -13.12
N TYR A 77 -14.10 7.11 -11.86
CA TYR A 77 -13.01 8.01 -11.48
C TYR A 77 -11.64 7.55 -12.00
N ILE A 78 -11.34 6.25 -11.86
CA ILE A 78 -10.08 5.66 -12.34
C ILE A 78 -10.08 5.59 -13.86
N LYS A 79 -11.15 5.08 -14.48
CA LYS A 79 -11.21 4.86 -15.94
C LYS A 79 -11.16 6.16 -16.74
N GLU A 80 -11.69 7.26 -16.21
CA GLU A 80 -11.68 8.57 -16.86
C GLU A 80 -10.28 9.21 -16.88
N ARG A 81 -9.40 8.82 -15.95
CA ARG A 81 -8.01 9.31 -15.88
C ARG A 81 -7.06 8.50 -16.75
N VAL A 82 -7.35 7.23 -16.97
CA VAL A 82 -6.57 6.35 -17.86
C VAL A 82 -6.91 6.73 -19.30
N THR A 83 -6.03 7.50 -19.93
CA THR A 83 -6.29 8.14 -21.23
C THR A 83 -5.67 7.41 -22.43
N ASP A 84 -4.74 6.49 -22.18
CA ASP A 84 -4.00 5.74 -23.20
C ASP A 84 -3.82 4.26 -22.81
N ASN A 85 -3.11 3.52 -23.66
CA ASN A 85 -2.83 2.09 -23.48
C ASN A 85 -1.46 1.82 -22.83
N ASP A 86 -0.75 2.85 -22.39
CA ASP A 86 0.51 2.64 -21.69
C ASP A 86 0.25 2.19 -20.25
N THR A 87 1.28 1.79 -19.53
CA THR A 87 1.14 1.28 -18.16
C THR A 87 0.76 2.37 -17.17
N TRP A 88 -0.31 2.14 -16.41
CA TRP A 88 -0.77 2.98 -15.30
C TRP A 88 -0.71 2.22 -13.97
N TYR A 89 -0.31 2.91 -12.91
CA TYR A 89 -0.24 2.36 -11.55
C TYR A 89 -1.40 2.89 -10.73
N ILE A 90 -2.18 1.97 -10.14
CA ILE A 90 -3.38 2.31 -9.36
C ILE A 90 -3.16 1.90 -7.92
N PHE A 91 -3.07 2.87 -7.01
CA PHE A 91 -2.90 2.65 -5.57
C PHE A 91 -4.18 3.00 -4.84
N LEU A 92 -4.79 2.01 -4.17
CA LEU A 92 -5.97 2.21 -3.33
C LEU A 92 -5.64 1.86 -1.89
N ASP A 93 -5.72 2.82 -0.98
CA ASP A 93 -5.58 2.57 0.45
C ASP A 93 -6.93 2.15 1.05
N GLU A 94 -6.90 1.21 1.99
CA GLU A 94 -8.06 0.80 2.78
C GLU A 94 -9.29 0.43 1.92
N VAL A 95 -9.10 -0.44 0.92
CA VAL A 95 -10.15 -0.77 -0.09
C VAL A 95 -11.48 -1.24 0.49
N GLN A 96 -11.49 -1.77 1.72
CA GLN A 96 -12.73 -2.13 2.41
C GLN A 96 -13.65 -0.95 2.73
N MET A 97 -13.17 0.29 2.61
CA MET A 97 -14.00 1.50 2.70
C MET A 97 -14.97 1.60 1.51
N CYS A 98 -14.58 1.08 0.34
CA CYS A 98 -15.44 1.04 -0.85
C CYS A 98 -16.30 -0.23 -0.85
N LYS A 99 -17.63 -0.08 -0.84
CA LYS A 99 -18.54 -1.24 -0.90
C LYS A 99 -18.51 -1.88 -2.30
N GLY A 100 -18.25 -3.18 -2.37
CA GLY A 100 -18.16 -3.92 -3.62
C GLY A 100 -16.89 -3.64 -4.41
N PHE A 101 -15.81 -3.23 -3.73
CA PHE A 101 -14.50 -2.97 -4.32
C PHE A 101 -13.96 -4.14 -5.15
N GLU A 102 -14.32 -5.38 -4.81
CA GLU A 102 -13.89 -6.59 -5.52
C GLU A 102 -14.35 -6.57 -6.98
N SER A 103 -15.56 -6.08 -7.24
CA SER A 103 -16.08 -5.97 -8.61
C SER A 103 -15.31 -4.91 -9.41
N VAL A 104 -14.95 -3.80 -8.76
CA VAL A 104 -14.15 -2.72 -9.36
C VAL A 104 -12.77 -3.26 -9.73
N LEU A 105 -12.08 -3.87 -8.78
CA LEU A 105 -10.74 -4.42 -8.99
C LEU A 105 -10.73 -5.50 -10.07
N ASN A 106 -11.70 -6.41 -10.05
CA ASN A 106 -11.86 -7.41 -11.12
C ASN A 106 -12.15 -6.79 -12.48
N GLY A 107 -12.88 -5.68 -12.54
CA GLY A 107 -13.15 -4.96 -13.78
C GLY A 107 -11.92 -4.23 -14.30
N LEU A 108 -11.13 -3.62 -13.41
CA LEU A 108 -9.89 -2.93 -13.75
C LEU A 108 -8.80 -3.91 -14.19
N ASN A 109 -8.62 -5.04 -13.48
CA ASN A 109 -7.59 -6.05 -13.78
C ASN A 109 -7.80 -6.80 -15.12
N ARG A 110 -8.89 -6.51 -15.85
CA ARG A 110 -9.06 -6.99 -17.24
C ARG A 110 -8.31 -6.14 -18.25
N ARG A 111 -7.88 -4.94 -17.87
CA ARG A 111 -7.07 -4.07 -18.70
C ARG A 111 -5.61 -4.42 -18.47
N GLU A 112 -4.92 -4.85 -19.51
CA GLU A 112 -3.53 -5.30 -19.44
C GLU A 112 -2.56 -4.17 -19.08
N ASN A 113 -2.97 -2.92 -19.30
CA ASN A 113 -2.16 -1.74 -19.05
C ASN A 113 -2.31 -1.16 -17.62
N LEU A 114 -3.04 -1.85 -16.72
CA LEU A 114 -3.21 -1.41 -15.34
C LEU A 114 -2.46 -2.30 -14.37
N ASP A 115 -1.58 -1.69 -13.58
CA ASP A 115 -0.87 -2.34 -12.48
C ASP A 115 -1.44 -1.90 -11.13
N ILE A 116 -2.14 -2.81 -10.45
CA ILE A 116 -3.04 -2.46 -9.34
C ILE A 116 -2.46 -2.90 -7.99
N TYR A 117 -2.45 -1.97 -7.04
CA TYR A 117 -1.96 -2.13 -5.67
C TYR A 117 -3.03 -1.66 -4.70
N VAL A 118 -3.33 -2.50 -3.71
CA VAL A 118 -4.36 -2.21 -2.72
C VAL A 118 -3.86 -2.51 -1.32
N THR A 119 -4.27 -1.71 -0.34
CA THR A 119 -4.05 -2.05 1.08
C THR A 119 -5.36 -2.41 1.76
N ARG A 120 -5.26 -3.24 2.80
CA ARG A 120 -6.39 -3.60 3.67
C ARG A 120 -5.93 -3.70 5.12
N SER A 121 -6.63 -3.04 6.05
CA SER A 121 -6.41 -3.20 7.49
C SER A 121 -7.53 -3.99 8.17
N ASN A 122 -7.37 -5.32 8.30
CA ASN A 122 -8.09 -6.10 9.32
C ASN A 122 -7.48 -7.50 9.45
N SER A 123 -7.04 -7.87 10.65
CA SER A 123 -6.35 -9.14 10.94
C SER A 123 -7.28 -10.33 11.17
N LYS A 124 -8.60 -10.15 11.05
CA LYS A 124 -9.59 -11.22 11.29
C LYS A 124 -9.80 -12.16 10.11
N PHE A 125 -9.36 -11.78 8.92
CA PHE A 125 -9.40 -12.64 7.74
C PHE A 125 -8.04 -13.30 7.57
N LEU A 126 -8.02 -14.63 7.50
CA LEU A 126 -6.82 -15.38 7.16
C LEU A 126 -6.35 -14.91 5.77
N SER A 127 -5.04 -14.92 5.52
CA SER A 127 -4.45 -14.67 4.19
C SER A 127 -5.16 -15.48 3.09
N THR A 128 -5.66 -16.67 3.44
CA THR A 128 -6.46 -17.54 2.58
C THR A 128 -7.73 -16.88 2.06
N ASP A 129 -8.44 -16.10 2.87
CA ASP A 129 -9.71 -15.48 2.47
C ASP A 129 -9.48 -14.32 1.50
N VAL A 130 -8.40 -13.58 1.66
CA VAL A 130 -8.01 -12.51 0.73
C VAL A 130 -7.72 -13.10 -0.66
N ILE A 131 -6.90 -14.15 -0.74
CA ILE A 131 -6.61 -14.84 -2.01
C ILE A 131 -7.88 -15.48 -2.60
N THR A 132 -8.78 -15.96 -1.74
CA THR A 132 -10.08 -16.53 -2.15
C THR A 132 -11.03 -15.46 -2.69
N GLU A 133 -11.09 -14.27 -2.07
CA GLU A 133 -11.84 -13.10 -2.55
C GLU A 133 -11.36 -12.68 -3.94
N PHE A 134 -10.04 -12.72 -4.17
CA PHE A 134 -9.43 -12.44 -5.48
C PHE A 134 -9.35 -13.65 -6.41
N ARG A 135 -9.80 -14.84 -6.00
CA ARG A 135 -9.84 -16.10 -6.78
C ARG A 135 -8.57 -16.38 -7.60
N GLY A 136 -7.39 -16.20 -7.00
CA GLY A 136 -6.10 -16.41 -7.68
C GLY A 136 -5.66 -15.28 -8.62
N ARG A 137 -6.37 -14.14 -8.64
CA ARG A 137 -5.97 -12.91 -9.34
C ARG A 137 -5.26 -11.90 -8.44
N GLY A 138 -5.07 -12.26 -7.17
CA GLY A 138 -4.36 -11.45 -6.20
C GLY A 138 -3.02 -12.08 -5.84
N ASP A 139 -2.02 -11.24 -5.62
CA ASP A 139 -0.70 -11.59 -5.10
C ASP A 139 -0.52 -10.88 -3.75
N GLU A 140 -0.45 -11.65 -2.66
CA GLU A 140 -0.43 -11.10 -1.32
C GLU A 140 0.99 -10.68 -0.90
N VAL A 141 1.13 -9.43 -0.47
CA VAL A 141 2.33 -8.92 0.19
C VAL A 141 2.00 -8.64 1.65
N ARG A 142 2.24 -9.63 2.50
CA ARG A 142 1.98 -9.51 3.95
C ARG A 142 3.06 -8.68 4.65
N GLY A 143 2.66 -7.51 5.14
CA GLY A 143 3.46 -6.60 5.94
C GLY A 143 3.36 -6.88 7.44
N TYR A 144 4.50 -6.82 8.15
CA TYR A 144 4.56 -6.95 9.60
C TYR A 144 4.87 -5.59 10.26
N PRO A 145 4.63 -5.46 11.57
CA PRO A 145 5.06 -4.29 12.32
C PRO A 145 6.55 -4.02 12.14
N LEU A 146 6.93 -2.75 12.35
CA LEU A 146 8.31 -2.31 12.26
C LEU A 146 9.18 -3.15 13.20
N CYS A 147 10.14 -3.87 12.64
CA CYS A 147 11.08 -4.65 13.45
C CYS A 147 12.26 -3.79 13.90
N PHE A 148 12.97 -4.25 14.94
CA PHE A 148 14.08 -3.48 15.52
C PHE A 148 15.18 -3.13 14.51
N SER A 149 15.47 -4.01 13.54
CA SER A 149 16.45 -3.71 12.49
C SER A 149 16.01 -2.59 11.55
N GLU A 150 14.72 -2.53 11.19
CA GLU A 150 14.18 -1.40 10.42
C GLU A 150 14.22 -0.12 11.26
N TYR A 151 13.94 -0.23 12.56
CA TYR A 151 13.97 0.90 13.49
C TYR A 151 15.37 1.52 13.60
N VAL A 152 16.40 0.70 13.86
CA VAL A 152 17.79 1.15 13.99
C VAL A 152 18.29 1.82 12.70
N SER A 153 17.76 1.46 11.54
CA SER A 153 18.17 2.05 10.25
C SER A 153 17.90 3.55 10.13
N ALA A 154 17.00 4.09 10.96
CA ALA A 154 16.63 5.51 11.00
C ALA A 154 16.82 6.13 12.39
N TYR A 155 17.53 5.44 13.30
CA TYR A 155 17.79 5.93 14.66
C TYR A 155 19.15 6.61 14.73
N HIS A 156 19.15 7.87 15.16
CA HIS A 156 20.37 8.61 15.43
C HIS A 156 20.82 8.39 16.88
N GLY A 157 21.77 7.48 17.07
CA GLY A 157 22.33 7.17 18.38
C GLY A 157 22.96 5.79 18.39
N ASP A 158 23.34 5.32 19.57
CA ASP A 158 23.83 3.96 19.70
C ASP A 158 22.68 2.93 19.72
N LYS A 159 23.05 1.66 19.53
CA LYS A 159 22.08 0.56 19.46
C LYS A 159 21.38 0.28 20.79
N TYR A 160 22.02 0.61 21.92
CA TYR A 160 21.45 0.36 23.24
C TYR A 160 20.35 1.37 23.53
N ASP A 161 20.58 2.65 23.24
CA ASP A 161 19.57 3.70 23.31
C ASP A 161 18.42 3.43 22.34
N ALA A 162 18.74 2.98 21.11
CA ALA A 162 17.73 2.55 20.16
C ALA A 162 16.87 1.40 20.69
N TRP A 163 17.49 0.42 21.33
CA TRP A 163 16.80 -0.74 21.92
C TRP A 163 15.91 -0.34 23.08
N MET A 164 16.42 0.50 23.98
CA MET A 164 15.68 1.03 25.11
C MET A 164 14.48 1.85 24.65
N ASP A 165 14.68 2.75 23.69
CA ASP A 165 13.57 3.49 23.11
C ASP A 165 12.56 2.49 22.50
N TYR A 166 13.00 1.59 21.60
CA TYR A 166 12.12 0.66 20.87
C TYR A 166 11.22 -0.17 21.80
N PHE A 167 11.76 -0.57 22.95
CA PHE A 167 11.04 -1.33 23.96
C PHE A 167 10.08 -0.48 24.80
N THR A 168 10.46 0.76 25.12
CA THR A 168 9.74 1.62 26.09
C THR A 168 8.66 2.48 25.43
N SER A 169 8.91 2.91 24.21
CA SER A 169 7.95 3.65 23.41
C SER A 169 6.86 2.69 22.95
N SER A 170 5.65 2.86 23.50
CA SER A 170 4.46 2.18 23.00
C SER A 170 4.37 2.36 21.48
N HIS A 171 3.95 1.33 20.73
CA HIS A 171 3.83 1.38 19.27
C HIS A 171 3.13 2.65 18.73
N LEU A 172 2.29 3.32 19.53
CA LEU A 172 1.67 4.61 19.22
C LEU A 172 2.67 5.77 19.04
N TYR A 173 3.67 5.91 19.91
CA TYR A 173 4.55 7.10 19.95
C TYR A 173 5.44 7.18 18.70
N TYR A 174 5.87 6.03 18.20
CA TYR A 174 6.73 5.93 17.02
C TYR A 174 6.10 6.39 15.73
N GLN A 175 4.81 6.15 15.61
CA GLN A 175 4.09 6.41 14.40
C GLN A 175 3.87 7.91 14.17
N TYR A 176 3.77 8.69 15.26
CA TYR A 176 3.78 10.16 15.22
C TYR A 176 5.16 10.71 14.89
N LYS A 177 6.22 10.17 15.52
CA LYS A 177 7.60 10.64 15.32
C LYS A 177 8.11 10.45 13.87
N TYR A 178 7.67 9.39 13.18
CA TYR A 178 8.10 9.07 11.81
C TYR A 178 7.01 9.18 10.74
N HIS A 179 5.82 9.71 11.07
CA HIS A 179 4.68 9.90 10.16
C HIS A 179 4.34 8.64 9.33
N LEU A 180 4.22 7.49 10.01
CA LEU A 180 3.84 6.21 9.40
C LEU A 180 2.30 6.01 9.31
N ILE A 181 1.50 7.00 9.70
CA ILE A 181 0.01 6.97 9.72
C ILE A 181 -0.63 8.18 9.00
N MET A 182 -0.02 8.71 7.96
CA MET A 182 -0.76 9.52 6.99
C MET A 182 -0.64 8.87 5.63
#